data_AF-A0A538SMC2-F1
#
_entry.id   AF-A0A538SMC2-F1
#
_cell.length_a   1.000
_cell.length_b   1.000
_cell.length_c   1.000
_cell.angle_alpha   90.00
_cell.angle_beta   90.00
_cell.angle_gamma   90.00
#
_symmetry.space_group_name_H-M   'P 1'
#
loop_
_entity.id
_entity.type
_entity.pdbx_description
1 polymer ?
#
loop_
_entity_poly.entity_id
_entity_poly.type
_entity_poly.pdbx_seq_one_letter_code
_entity_poly.pdbx_strand_id
1 'polypeptide(L)'
;MSLTLASEPSADLARLGAELKQAGAPWVEIVLPRRVELAAEFYRWEVATAVAGAVLGIDPFDEPNVQESKDNTAAILAQIEKTGVVPEGEPRAREDGVLVYASQRLWEKLTSYTPGHPSLEMLIGRLLALKRTGDYLAILAYVERTAGTESAFAHLRREIRDAIRIPVLQGYGPRFLHSIGQLYKGGPSTGIFLQITSSDAEDLPIQGSRITFGKLKLAQALGDLQALDSRGKPAVRLHIAGSVADGLATITQAVERALTAFAQT
;
A
#
# COMPACT_ATOMS: atom_id res chain seq x y z
N MET A 1 3.02 -9.14 23.32
CA MET A 1 1.99 -9.97 23.95
C MET A 1 2.17 -11.39 23.47
N SER A 2 1.86 -12.39 24.31
CA SER A 2 1.73 -13.79 23.91
C SER A 2 0.33 -14.33 24.25
N LEU A 3 -0.14 -15.27 23.42
CA LEU A 3 -1.30 -16.12 23.67
C LEU A 3 -0.84 -17.57 23.54
N THR A 4 -0.86 -18.34 24.62
CA THR A 4 -0.38 -19.74 24.65
C THR A 4 -1.43 -20.66 25.25
N LEU A 5 -1.48 -21.92 24.81
CA LEU A 5 -2.28 -22.94 25.48
C LEU A 5 -1.45 -23.53 26.62
N ALA A 6 -2.03 -23.72 27.81
CA ALA A 6 -1.31 -24.21 28.99
C ALA A 6 -0.64 -25.58 28.75
N SER A 7 -1.23 -26.42 27.90
CA SER A 7 -0.68 -27.72 27.51
C SER A 7 0.40 -27.63 26.41
N GLU A 8 0.60 -26.47 25.79
CA GLU A 8 1.54 -26.24 24.69
C GLU A 8 2.37 -24.96 24.94
N PRO A 9 3.26 -24.97 25.95
CA PRO A 9 4.10 -23.83 26.23
C PRO A 9 5.08 -23.55 25.08
N SER A 10 5.40 -22.26 24.85
CA SER A 10 6.36 -21.83 23.83
C SER A 10 7.59 -21.19 24.48
N ALA A 11 8.74 -21.87 24.40
CA ALA A 11 10.01 -21.35 24.91
C ALA A 11 10.44 -20.07 24.18
N ASP A 12 10.16 -19.96 22.87
CA ASP A 12 10.49 -18.77 22.08
C ASP A 12 9.70 -17.54 22.53
N LEU A 13 8.39 -17.70 22.77
CA LEU A 13 7.56 -16.59 23.26
C LEU A 13 7.95 -16.19 24.70
N ALA A 14 8.32 -17.16 25.55
CA ALA A 14 8.81 -16.87 26.89
C ALA A 14 10.12 -16.07 26.85
N ARG A 15 11.07 -16.48 25.99
CA ARG A 15 12.34 -15.77 25.79
C ARG A 15 12.12 -14.36 25.24
N LEU A 16 11.31 -14.20 24.19
CA LEU A 16 10.98 -12.90 23.61
C LEU A 16 10.31 -11.98 24.65
N GLY A 17 9.40 -12.52 25.46
CA GLY A 17 8.77 -11.77 26.54
C GLY A 17 9.76 -11.29 27.60
N ALA A 18 10.75 -12.11 27.96
CA ALA A 18 11.81 -11.72 28.88
C ALA A 18 12.72 -10.63 28.30
N GLU A 19 13.17 -10.78 27.05
CA GLU A 19 13.99 -9.79 26.34
C GLU A 19 13.28 -8.43 26.25
N LEU A 20 11.98 -8.42 25.90
CA LEU A 20 11.19 -7.18 25.80
C LEU A 20 10.96 -6.52 27.16
N LYS A 21 10.65 -7.31 28.21
CA LYS A 21 10.52 -6.77 29.58
C LYS A 21 11.84 -6.15 30.07
N GLN A 22 12.97 -6.80 29.80
CA GLN A 22 14.30 -6.28 30.15
C GLN A 22 14.62 -4.97 29.42
N ALA A 23 14.17 -4.82 28.17
CA ALA A 23 14.27 -3.59 27.40
C ALA A 23 13.26 -2.50 27.81
N GLY A 24 12.43 -2.73 28.85
CA GLY A 24 11.42 -1.79 29.31
C GLY A 24 10.16 -1.72 28.43
N ALA A 25 9.98 -2.64 27.47
CA ALA A 25 8.80 -2.70 26.64
C ALA A 25 7.64 -3.39 27.37
N PRO A 26 6.39 -2.91 27.22
CA PRO A 26 5.23 -3.53 27.84
C PRO A 26 4.97 -4.92 27.25
N TRP A 27 4.72 -5.91 28.12
CA TRP A 27 4.43 -7.28 27.71
C TRP A 27 3.28 -7.88 28.52
N VAL A 28 2.25 -8.34 27.81
CA VAL A 28 1.10 -9.08 28.36
C VAL A 28 1.20 -10.54 27.95
N GLU A 29 1.05 -11.45 28.89
CA GLU A 29 1.03 -12.89 28.66
C GLU A 29 -0.36 -13.44 29.02
N ILE A 30 -0.95 -14.19 28.09
CA ILE A 30 -2.27 -14.80 28.24
C ILE A 30 -2.10 -16.30 28.03
N VAL A 31 -2.35 -17.06 29.10
CA VAL A 31 -2.30 -18.52 29.07
C VAL A 31 -3.72 -19.03 29.07
N LEU A 32 -4.09 -19.78 28.03
CA LEU A 32 -5.38 -20.44 27.88
C LEU A 32 -5.31 -21.82 28.57
N PRO A 33 -6.07 -22.07 29.65
CA PRO A 33 -6.18 -23.40 30.24
C PRO A 33 -6.65 -24.47 29.26
N ARG A 34 -7.57 -24.10 28.33
CA ARG A 34 -8.19 -25.01 27.37
C ARG A 34 -8.43 -24.30 26.04
N ARG A 35 -8.44 -25.07 24.94
CA ARG A 35 -8.66 -24.53 23.58
C ARG A 35 -9.98 -23.77 23.44
N VAL A 36 -11.04 -24.18 24.15
CA VAL A 36 -12.35 -23.53 24.10
C VAL A 36 -12.31 -22.07 24.60
N GLU A 37 -11.34 -21.73 25.43
CA GLU A 37 -11.20 -20.38 25.98
C GLU A 37 -10.68 -19.38 24.95
N LEU A 38 -10.22 -19.86 23.80
CA LEU A 38 -9.97 -19.00 22.64
C LEU A 38 -11.22 -18.19 22.26
N ALA A 39 -12.42 -18.74 22.41
CA ALA A 39 -13.66 -18.00 22.14
C ALA A 39 -13.86 -16.81 23.11
N ALA A 40 -13.47 -16.97 24.38
CA ALA A 40 -13.52 -15.87 25.35
C ALA A 40 -12.52 -14.75 24.99
N GLU A 41 -11.41 -15.10 24.35
CA GLU A 41 -10.43 -14.14 23.86
C GLU A 41 -10.99 -13.26 22.75
N PHE A 42 -11.70 -13.83 21.78
CA PHE A 42 -12.36 -13.03 20.73
C PHE A 42 -13.24 -11.93 21.35
N TYR A 43 -14.13 -12.31 22.27
CA TYR A 43 -15.00 -11.35 22.95
C TYR A 43 -14.22 -10.31 23.77
N ARG A 44 -13.18 -10.76 24.50
CA ARG A 44 -12.34 -9.85 25.27
C ARG A 44 -11.67 -8.81 24.39
N TRP A 45 -11.17 -9.18 23.22
CA TRP A 45 -10.53 -8.26 22.27
C TRP A 45 -11.51 -7.32 21.60
N GLU A 46 -12.73 -7.76 21.29
CA GLU A 46 -13.81 -6.89 20.79
C GLU A 46 -14.14 -5.79 21.80
N VAL A 47 -14.35 -6.17 23.07
CA VAL A 47 -14.63 -5.22 24.16
C VAL A 47 -13.42 -4.32 24.42
N ALA A 48 -12.21 -4.87 24.47
CA ALA A 48 -10.99 -4.09 24.68
C ALA A 48 -10.79 -3.06 23.56
N THR A 49 -11.10 -3.41 22.31
CA THR A 49 -11.03 -2.49 21.17
C THR A 49 -12.05 -1.35 21.30
N ALA A 50 -13.30 -1.66 21.66
CA ALA A 50 -14.33 -0.65 21.89
C ALA A 50 -13.97 0.31 23.04
N VAL A 51 -13.47 -0.23 24.16
CA VAL A 51 -13.00 0.58 25.30
C VAL A 51 -11.80 1.43 24.92
N ALA A 52 -10.82 0.87 24.21
CA ALA A 52 -9.67 1.63 23.73
C ALA A 52 -10.09 2.76 22.78
N GLY A 53 -11.03 2.50 21.87
CA GLY A 53 -11.61 3.52 20.99
C GLY A 53 -12.23 4.66 21.79
N ALA A 54 -13.08 4.34 22.77
CA ALA A 54 -13.72 5.34 23.63
C ALA A 54 -12.69 6.17 24.43
N VAL A 55 -11.66 5.53 25.00
CA VAL A 55 -10.57 6.22 25.73
C VAL A 55 -9.76 7.13 24.80
N LEU A 56 -9.52 6.71 23.57
CA LEU A 56 -8.80 7.48 22.56
C LEU A 56 -9.67 8.56 21.89
N GLY A 57 -10.98 8.59 22.16
CA GLY A 57 -11.93 9.50 21.53
C GLY A 57 -12.14 9.23 20.04
N ILE A 58 -11.99 7.96 19.61
CA ILE A 58 -12.19 7.51 18.23
C ILE A 58 -13.30 6.46 18.16
N ASP A 59 -14.03 6.41 17.05
CA ASP A 59 -14.92 5.28 16.75
C ASP A 59 -14.11 4.19 16.03
N PRO A 60 -13.85 3.03 16.66
CA PRO A 60 -13.08 1.96 16.04
C PRO A 60 -13.85 1.21 14.94
N PHE A 61 -15.14 1.52 14.74
CA PHE A 61 -16.01 0.89 13.74
C PHE A 61 -16.37 1.81 12.57
N ASP A 62 -15.93 3.07 12.59
CA ASP A 62 -16.21 4.05 11.53
C ASP A 62 -15.11 4.03 10.44
N GLU A 63 -15.50 3.70 9.19
CA GLU A 63 -14.60 3.62 8.03
C GLU A 63 -15.01 4.58 6.88
N PRO A 64 -15.24 5.88 7.13
CA PRO A 64 -15.85 6.76 6.15
C PRO A 64 -14.97 6.93 4.91
N ASN A 65 -13.65 6.74 5.05
CA ASN A 65 -12.68 7.00 3.98
C ASN A 65 -12.38 5.77 3.13
N VAL A 66 -12.83 4.59 3.57
CA VAL A 66 -12.82 3.36 2.75
C VAL A 66 -13.99 3.39 1.76
N GLN A 67 -15.11 3.99 2.15
CA GLN A 67 -16.29 4.10 1.31
C GLN A 67 -16.03 4.92 0.03
N GLU A 68 -15.27 6.02 0.14
CA GLU A 68 -14.90 6.87 -1.00
C GLU A 68 -14.23 6.06 -2.13
N SER A 69 -13.33 5.13 -1.81
CA SER A 69 -12.70 4.28 -2.84
C SER A 69 -13.68 3.30 -3.46
N LYS A 70 -14.63 2.77 -2.69
CA LYS A 70 -15.69 1.90 -3.23
C LYS A 70 -16.57 2.69 -4.19
N ASP A 71 -16.92 3.93 -3.85
CA ASP A 71 -17.74 4.80 -4.68
C ASP A 71 -17.01 5.17 -5.98
N ASN A 72 -15.73 5.54 -5.90
CA ASN A 72 -14.90 5.81 -7.08
C ASN A 72 -14.78 4.57 -7.98
N THR A 73 -14.52 3.40 -7.40
CA THR A 73 -14.48 2.15 -8.16
C THR A 73 -15.83 1.86 -8.82
N ALA A 74 -16.95 2.03 -8.11
CA ALA A 74 -18.28 1.82 -8.68
C ALA A 74 -18.56 2.77 -9.85
N ALA A 75 -18.17 4.04 -9.75
CA ALA A 75 -18.29 5.01 -10.84
C ALA A 75 -17.48 4.59 -12.09
N ILE A 76 -16.24 4.13 -11.89
CA ILE A 76 -15.37 3.64 -12.97
C ILE A 76 -15.97 2.39 -13.62
N LEU A 77 -16.44 1.42 -12.84
CA LEU A 77 -17.07 0.21 -13.34
C LEU A 77 -18.34 0.53 -14.15
N ALA A 78 -19.17 1.46 -13.69
CA ALA A 78 -20.34 1.93 -14.43
C ALA A 78 -19.98 2.56 -15.78
N GLN A 79 -18.82 3.22 -15.88
CA GLN A 79 -18.29 3.71 -17.16
C GLN A 79 -17.80 2.57 -18.05
N ILE A 80 -17.05 1.61 -17.50
CA ILE A 80 -16.56 0.43 -18.25
C ILE A 80 -17.73 -0.39 -18.80
N GLU A 81 -18.81 -0.56 -18.03
CA GLU A 81 -19.99 -1.29 -18.51
C GLU A 81 -20.66 -0.58 -19.70
N LYS A 82 -20.60 0.76 -19.75
CA LYS A 82 -21.13 1.55 -20.88
C LYS A 82 -20.22 1.54 -22.10
N THR A 83 -18.91 1.73 -21.92
CA THR A 83 -17.95 1.98 -23.01
C THR A 83 -17.10 0.78 -23.40
N GLY A 84 -16.96 -0.19 -22.50
CA GLY A 84 -16.02 -1.32 -22.60
C GLY A 84 -14.56 -0.97 -22.25
N VAL A 85 -14.26 0.30 -21.99
CA VAL A 85 -12.89 0.85 -21.86
C VAL A 85 -12.65 1.38 -20.45
N VAL A 86 -11.47 1.10 -19.88
CA VAL A 86 -11.06 1.62 -18.58
C VAL A 86 -10.58 3.09 -18.72
N PRO A 87 -11.08 4.03 -17.90
CA PRO A 87 -10.75 5.46 -17.99
C PRO A 87 -9.40 5.79 -17.32
N GLU A 88 -8.30 5.26 -17.84
CA GLU A 88 -6.96 5.47 -17.26
C GLU A 88 -6.36 6.84 -17.57
N GLY A 89 -6.82 7.50 -18.64
CA GLY A 89 -6.20 8.68 -19.22
C GLY A 89 -4.89 8.36 -19.96
N GLU A 90 -4.22 9.40 -20.47
CA GLU A 90 -2.90 9.25 -21.08
C GLU A 90 -1.79 9.26 -20.01
N PRO A 91 -0.76 8.41 -20.14
CA PRO A 91 0.39 8.45 -19.25
C PRO A 91 1.17 9.75 -19.43
N ARG A 92 1.66 10.28 -18.30
CA ARG A 92 2.43 11.52 -18.22
C ARG A 92 3.89 11.34 -18.66
N ALA A 93 4.44 10.13 -18.49
CA ALA A 93 5.76 9.72 -18.96
C ALA A 93 5.78 8.21 -19.24
N ARG A 94 6.78 7.77 -20.01
CA ARG A 94 7.01 6.36 -20.38
C ARG A 94 8.52 6.10 -20.38
N GLU A 95 8.96 5.02 -19.72
CA GLU A 95 10.34 4.56 -19.72
C GLU A 95 10.34 3.03 -19.66
N ASP A 96 10.96 2.38 -20.64
CA ASP A 96 11.20 0.91 -20.69
C ASP A 96 9.99 0.05 -20.27
N GLY A 97 8.82 0.34 -20.85
CA GLY A 97 7.58 -0.41 -20.59
C GLY A 97 6.84 -0.04 -19.29
N VAL A 98 7.34 0.94 -18.54
CA VAL A 98 6.68 1.52 -17.37
C VAL A 98 6.01 2.84 -17.75
N LEU A 99 4.69 2.90 -17.59
CA LEU A 99 3.86 4.08 -17.82
C LEU A 99 3.61 4.81 -16.50
N VAL A 100 3.83 6.12 -16.48
CA VAL A 100 3.71 6.93 -15.25
C VAL A 100 2.44 7.75 -15.27
N TYR A 101 1.65 7.66 -14.20
CA TYR A 101 0.44 8.45 -13.98
C TYR A 101 0.52 9.18 -12.64
N ALA A 102 0.10 10.44 -12.64
CA ALA A 102 -0.05 11.26 -11.46
C ALA A 102 -1.11 12.33 -11.72
N SER A 103 -1.73 12.84 -10.66
CA SER A 103 -2.63 13.98 -10.78
C SER A 103 -1.90 15.21 -11.30
N GLN A 104 -2.63 16.13 -11.95
CA GLN A 104 -2.03 17.33 -12.53
C GLN A 104 -1.26 18.13 -11.48
N ARG A 105 -1.85 18.31 -10.30
CA ARG A 105 -1.25 19.04 -9.17
C ARG A 105 0.06 18.41 -8.70
N LEU A 106 0.11 17.08 -8.57
CA LEU A 106 1.36 16.41 -8.21
C LEU A 106 2.38 16.46 -9.34
N TRP A 107 1.93 16.28 -10.59
CA TRP A 107 2.81 16.32 -11.76
C TRP A 107 3.53 17.66 -11.88
N GLU A 108 2.81 18.77 -11.79
CA GLU A 108 3.38 20.12 -11.81
C GLU A 108 4.41 20.30 -10.68
N LYS A 109 4.08 19.84 -9.46
CA LYS A 109 5.01 19.87 -8.32
C LYS A 109 6.29 19.04 -8.56
N LEU A 110 6.16 17.88 -9.19
CA LEU A 110 7.30 17.00 -9.48
C LEU A 110 8.12 17.48 -10.68
N THR A 111 7.61 18.35 -11.56
CA THR A 111 8.24 18.69 -12.84
C THR A 111 8.50 20.18 -13.07
N SER A 112 8.17 21.05 -12.10
CA SER A 112 8.23 22.52 -12.23
C SER A 112 9.57 23.10 -12.69
N TYR A 113 10.67 22.36 -12.54
CA TYR A 113 12.02 22.77 -12.94
C TYR A 113 12.70 21.78 -13.90
N THR A 114 11.91 20.99 -14.62
CA THR A 114 12.45 19.98 -15.55
C THR A 114 12.35 20.46 -17.00
N PRO A 115 13.47 20.75 -17.68
CA PRO A 115 13.46 20.89 -19.12
C PRO A 115 13.27 19.52 -19.77
N GLY A 116 12.23 19.36 -20.59
CA GLY A 116 11.98 18.15 -21.38
C GLY A 116 11.19 17.05 -20.64
N HIS A 117 11.27 15.82 -21.16
CA HIS A 117 10.56 14.67 -20.60
C HIS A 117 11.27 14.14 -19.35
N PRO A 118 10.61 14.07 -18.18
CA PRO A 118 11.22 13.59 -16.96
C PRO A 118 11.44 12.06 -17.01
N SER A 119 12.61 11.60 -16.59
CA SER A 119 12.91 10.17 -16.43
C SER A 119 12.18 9.57 -15.22
N LEU A 120 12.02 8.25 -15.23
CA LEU A 120 11.43 7.50 -14.12
C LEU A 120 12.26 7.69 -12.83
N GLU A 121 13.59 7.65 -12.96
CA GLU A 121 14.53 7.96 -11.88
C GLU A 121 14.25 9.33 -11.24
N MET A 122 14.13 10.38 -12.05
CA MET A 122 13.87 11.73 -11.54
C MET A 122 12.52 11.80 -10.83
N LEU A 123 11.48 11.20 -11.42
CA LEU A 123 10.12 11.24 -10.87
C LEU A 123 10.04 10.50 -9.53
N ILE A 124 10.65 9.32 -9.44
CA ILE A 124 10.77 8.56 -8.19
C ILE A 124 11.58 9.37 -7.19
N GLY A 125 12.74 9.90 -7.59
CA GLY A 125 13.59 10.72 -6.73
C GLY A 125 12.83 11.89 -6.12
N ARG A 126 12.14 12.67 -6.96
CA ARG A 126 11.36 13.83 -6.50
C ARG A 126 10.14 13.45 -5.67
N LEU A 127 9.52 12.31 -5.91
CA LEU A 127 8.45 11.79 -5.06
C LEU A 127 8.98 11.46 -3.66
N LEU A 128 10.11 10.74 -3.58
CA LEU A 128 10.77 10.42 -2.31
C LEU A 128 11.21 11.70 -1.58
N ALA A 129 11.57 12.77 -2.32
CA ALA A 129 12.06 14.02 -1.74
C ALA A 129 10.96 14.82 -1.02
N LEU A 130 9.69 14.44 -1.21
CA LEU A 130 8.57 15.04 -0.50
C LEU A 130 8.53 14.65 0.98
N LYS A 131 9.32 13.66 1.41
CA LYS A 131 9.30 13.12 2.77
C LYS A 131 9.65 14.16 3.83
N ARG A 132 8.94 14.08 4.95
CA ARG A 132 9.17 14.83 6.19
C ARG A 132 9.42 13.85 7.34
N THR A 133 9.97 14.36 8.44
CA THR A 133 10.13 13.57 9.66
C THR A 133 8.76 13.11 10.16
N GLY A 134 8.61 11.81 10.42
CA GLY A 134 7.35 11.19 10.83
C GLY A 134 6.45 10.71 9.67
N ASP A 135 6.86 10.92 8.42
CA ASP A 135 6.17 10.36 7.26
C ASP A 135 6.39 8.84 7.13
N TYR A 136 5.59 8.21 6.27
CA TYR A 136 5.81 6.86 5.77
C TYR A 136 5.64 6.80 4.26
N LEU A 137 6.29 5.84 3.61
CA LEU A 137 6.02 5.49 2.23
C LEU A 137 5.23 4.18 2.16
N ALA A 138 4.23 4.10 1.30
CA ALA A 138 3.46 2.89 1.05
C ALA A 138 3.53 2.47 -0.43
N ILE A 139 4.01 1.25 -0.65
CA ILE A 139 3.97 0.59 -1.96
C ILE A 139 2.65 -0.18 -2.07
N LEU A 140 1.80 0.24 -3.01
CA LEU A 140 0.47 -0.32 -3.25
C LEU A 140 0.52 -1.22 -4.50
N ALA A 141 0.70 -2.53 -4.29
CA ALA A 141 0.97 -3.48 -5.36
C ALA A 141 -0.32 -4.14 -5.87
N TYR A 142 -0.74 -3.83 -7.09
CA TYR A 142 -1.82 -4.49 -7.83
C TYR A 142 -1.24 -5.37 -8.94
N VAL A 143 -0.31 -6.25 -8.55
CA VAL A 143 0.33 -7.26 -9.39
C VAL A 143 0.14 -8.64 -8.75
N GLU A 144 0.31 -9.70 -9.53
CA GLU A 144 0.25 -11.06 -9.02
C GLU A 144 1.28 -11.30 -7.90
N ARG A 145 0.87 -12.00 -6.85
CA ARG A 145 1.75 -12.35 -5.74
C ARG A 145 2.50 -13.65 -6.03
N THR A 146 3.75 -13.50 -6.43
CA THR A 146 4.70 -14.62 -6.62
C THR A 146 5.95 -14.42 -5.76
N ALA A 147 6.72 -15.47 -5.53
CA ALA A 147 8.00 -15.37 -4.82
C ALA A 147 8.96 -14.32 -5.43
N GLY A 148 8.94 -14.17 -6.76
CA GLY A 148 9.71 -13.14 -7.45
C GLY A 148 9.26 -11.72 -7.10
N THR A 149 7.94 -11.45 -7.15
CA THR A 149 7.41 -10.14 -6.76
C THR A 149 7.62 -9.84 -5.27
N GLU A 150 7.51 -10.85 -4.40
CA GLU A 150 7.76 -10.67 -2.97
C GLU A 150 9.21 -10.31 -2.69
N SER A 151 10.15 -10.99 -3.35
CA SER A 151 11.58 -10.67 -3.26
C SER A 151 11.88 -9.25 -3.76
N ALA A 152 11.32 -8.87 -4.91
CA ALA A 152 11.49 -7.53 -5.48
C ALA A 152 10.94 -6.43 -4.56
N PHE A 153 9.74 -6.61 -4.01
CA PHE A 153 9.18 -5.64 -3.07
C PHE A 153 9.94 -5.63 -1.74
N ALA A 154 10.40 -6.77 -1.24
CA ALA A 154 11.24 -6.82 -0.04
C ALA A 154 12.56 -6.06 -0.25
N HIS A 155 13.17 -6.18 -1.43
CA HIS A 155 14.34 -5.40 -1.83
C HIS A 155 14.05 -3.90 -1.88
N LEU A 156 13.07 -3.47 -2.67
CA LEU A 156 12.65 -2.07 -2.78
C LEU A 156 12.38 -1.43 -1.42
N ARG A 157 11.67 -2.13 -0.54
CA ARG A 157 11.39 -1.63 0.82
C ARG A 157 12.65 -1.40 1.64
N ARG A 158 13.62 -2.31 1.58
CA ARG A 158 14.88 -2.18 2.32
C ARG A 158 15.69 -1.00 1.80
N GLU A 159 15.93 -0.95 0.49
CA GLU A 159 16.74 0.10 -0.14
C GLU A 159 16.16 1.49 0.13
N ILE A 160 14.85 1.67 -0.10
CA ILE A 160 14.19 2.95 0.15
C ILE A 160 14.27 3.30 1.65
N ARG A 161 13.90 2.38 2.55
CA ARG A 161 13.92 2.64 4.01
C ARG A 161 15.31 3.06 4.47
N ASP A 162 16.35 2.37 4.01
CA ASP A 162 17.72 2.59 4.47
C ASP A 162 18.28 3.93 3.95
N ALA A 163 17.87 4.35 2.76
CA ALA A 163 18.24 5.64 2.18
C ALA A 163 17.44 6.81 2.77
N ILE A 164 16.10 6.75 2.77
CA ILE A 164 15.27 7.91 3.14
C ILE A 164 14.87 7.95 4.63
N ARG A 165 15.16 6.90 5.40
CA ARG A 165 15.01 6.84 6.86
C ARG A 165 13.59 7.11 7.38
N ILE A 166 12.59 6.68 6.62
CA ILE A 166 11.18 6.61 7.06
C ILE A 166 10.64 5.18 6.90
N PRO A 167 9.59 4.78 7.63
CA PRO A 167 8.95 3.48 7.43
C PRO A 167 8.49 3.28 5.99
N VAL A 168 8.82 2.11 5.42
CA VAL A 168 8.35 1.70 4.08
C VAL A 168 7.43 0.49 4.21
N LEU A 169 6.15 0.75 3.98
CA LEU A 169 5.06 -0.22 4.00
C LEU A 169 4.86 -0.80 2.60
N GLN A 170 4.33 -2.02 2.55
CA GLN A 170 3.90 -2.63 1.30
C GLN A 170 2.63 -3.43 1.55
N GLY A 171 1.68 -3.31 0.63
CA GLY A 171 0.45 -4.08 0.64
C GLY A 171 0.07 -4.52 -0.77
N TYR A 172 -0.44 -5.75 -0.87
CA TYR A 172 -1.07 -6.23 -2.10
C TYR A 172 -2.54 -5.80 -2.14
N GLY A 173 -2.91 -5.09 -3.21
CA GLY A 173 -4.27 -4.68 -3.51
C GLY A 173 -5.04 -5.81 -4.20
N PRO A 174 -6.39 -5.83 -4.10
CA PRO A 174 -7.23 -4.89 -3.35
C PRO A 174 -7.27 -5.17 -1.83
N ARG A 175 -6.62 -6.24 -1.34
CA ARG A 175 -6.76 -6.70 0.06
C ARG A 175 -6.45 -5.62 1.11
N PHE A 176 -5.44 -4.79 0.91
CA PHE A 176 -5.08 -3.74 1.89
C PHE A 176 -6.16 -2.66 2.06
N LEU A 177 -7.10 -2.54 1.11
CA LEU A 177 -8.22 -1.60 1.19
C LEU A 177 -9.13 -1.92 2.38
N HIS A 178 -9.11 -3.17 2.86
CA HIS A 178 -9.91 -3.66 3.98
C HIS A 178 -9.13 -3.74 5.30
N SER A 179 -7.93 -3.16 5.38
CA SER A 179 -7.14 -3.16 6.60
C SER A 179 -6.53 -1.79 6.88
N ILE A 180 -5.43 -1.47 6.20
CA ILE A 180 -4.67 -0.25 6.43
C ILE A 180 -5.13 0.91 5.54
N GLY A 181 -6.13 0.69 4.67
CA GLY A 181 -6.68 1.71 3.78
C GLY A 181 -7.20 2.95 4.51
N GLN A 182 -7.77 2.77 5.71
CA GLN A 182 -8.23 3.88 6.55
C GLN A 182 -7.06 4.75 7.03
N LEU A 183 -5.90 4.16 7.38
CA LEU A 183 -4.70 4.94 7.73
C LEU A 183 -4.22 5.77 6.54
N TYR A 184 -4.24 5.19 5.34
CA TYR A 184 -3.76 5.85 4.13
C TYR A 184 -4.59 7.07 3.73
N LYS A 185 -5.92 6.98 3.93
CA LYS A 185 -6.87 7.99 3.45
C LYS A 185 -7.36 8.90 4.57
N GLY A 186 -7.80 8.31 5.67
CA GLY A 186 -8.36 8.99 6.83
C GLY A 186 -7.35 9.44 7.87
N GLY A 187 -6.17 8.81 7.91
CA GLY A 187 -5.12 9.14 8.87
C GLY A 187 -4.43 10.49 8.58
N PRO A 188 -3.49 10.88 9.46
CA PRO A 188 -2.67 12.07 9.28
C PRO A 188 -2.07 12.18 7.87
N SER A 189 -1.81 13.40 7.41
CA SER A 189 -1.24 13.65 6.08
C SER A 189 0.27 13.39 6.01
N THR A 190 0.67 12.18 6.38
CA THR A 190 2.07 11.73 6.51
C THR A 190 2.44 10.61 5.52
N GLY A 191 1.51 10.20 4.65
CA GLY A 191 1.75 9.13 3.68
C GLY A 191 2.20 9.64 2.31
N ILE A 192 3.19 8.96 1.72
CA ILE A 192 3.60 9.07 0.31
C ILE A 192 3.37 7.72 -0.37
N PHE A 193 2.78 7.71 -1.57
CA PHE A 193 2.25 6.50 -2.16
C PHE A 193 2.86 6.21 -3.53
N LEU A 194 3.34 4.97 -3.68
CA LEU A 194 3.77 4.42 -4.97
C LEU A 194 2.86 3.24 -5.32
N GLN A 195 1.91 3.46 -6.23
CA GLN A 195 1.03 2.41 -6.71
C GLN A 195 1.66 1.72 -7.91
N ILE A 196 1.80 0.40 -7.86
CA ILE A 196 2.37 -0.40 -8.95
C ILE A 196 1.27 -1.32 -9.47
N THR A 197 0.95 -1.18 -10.75
CA THR A 197 -0.10 -1.96 -11.43
C THR A 197 0.51 -2.70 -12.62
N SER A 198 -0.12 -3.79 -13.04
CA SER A 198 0.17 -4.43 -14.32
C SER A 198 -1.13 -4.92 -14.96
N SER A 199 -1.11 -5.06 -16.27
CA SER A 199 -2.08 -5.91 -16.96
C SER A 199 -1.96 -7.35 -16.45
N ASP A 200 -3.09 -8.04 -16.35
CA ASP A 200 -3.10 -9.47 -16.06
C ASP A 200 -2.78 -10.26 -17.33
N ALA A 201 -1.90 -11.25 -17.22
CA ALA A 201 -1.53 -12.11 -18.36
C ALA A 201 -2.75 -12.90 -18.88
N GLU A 202 -3.63 -13.30 -17.96
CA GLU A 202 -4.91 -13.93 -18.25
C GLU A 202 -6.04 -13.07 -17.66
N ASP A 203 -6.79 -12.40 -18.52
CA ASP A 203 -7.94 -11.57 -18.11
C ASP A 203 -9.26 -12.33 -18.28
N LEU A 204 -9.79 -12.84 -17.17
CA LEU A 204 -10.99 -13.67 -17.18
C LEU A 204 -12.28 -12.85 -17.34
N PRO A 205 -13.21 -13.25 -18.23
CA PRO A 205 -14.48 -12.55 -18.39
C PRO A 205 -15.42 -12.79 -17.20
N ILE A 206 -16.20 -11.77 -16.84
CA ILE A 206 -17.34 -11.92 -15.94
C ILE A 206 -18.58 -12.18 -16.78
N GLN A 207 -19.28 -13.28 -16.53
CA GLN A 207 -20.43 -13.68 -17.34
C GLN A 207 -21.51 -12.59 -17.31
N GLY A 208 -21.98 -12.19 -18.50
CA GLY A 208 -23.04 -11.19 -18.66
C GLY A 208 -22.61 -9.73 -18.46
N SER A 209 -21.31 -9.45 -18.30
CA SER A 209 -20.78 -8.10 -18.10
C SER A 209 -19.66 -7.77 -19.11
N ARG A 210 -19.48 -6.50 -19.42
CA ARG A 210 -18.32 -6.00 -20.19
C ARG A 210 -17.06 -5.84 -19.33
N ILE A 211 -17.21 -5.98 -18.02
CA ILE A 211 -16.13 -5.98 -17.04
C ILE A 211 -15.53 -7.38 -16.98
N THR A 212 -14.20 -7.42 -16.99
CA THR A 212 -13.40 -8.62 -16.74
C THR A 212 -12.77 -8.51 -15.35
N PHE A 213 -12.20 -9.60 -14.82
CA PHE A 213 -11.54 -9.55 -13.51
C PHE A 213 -10.33 -8.61 -13.49
N GLY A 214 -9.58 -8.50 -14.58
CA GLY A 214 -8.48 -7.55 -14.74
C GLY A 214 -8.98 -6.10 -14.78
N LYS A 215 -10.07 -5.83 -15.49
CA LYS A 215 -10.72 -4.50 -15.47
C LYS A 215 -11.25 -4.15 -14.08
N LEU A 216 -11.79 -5.11 -13.34
CA LEU A 216 -12.23 -4.92 -11.95
C LEU A 216 -11.05 -4.57 -11.04
N LYS A 217 -9.96 -5.35 -11.11
CA LYS A 217 -8.72 -5.09 -10.34
C LYS A 217 -8.17 -3.70 -10.64
N LEU A 218 -8.11 -3.33 -11.91
CA LEU A 218 -7.62 -2.02 -12.34
C LEU A 218 -8.57 -0.90 -11.88
N ALA A 219 -9.89 -1.06 -11.98
CA ALA A 219 -10.86 -0.10 -11.46
C ALA A 219 -10.74 0.11 -9.94
N GLN A 220 -10.40 -0.95 -9.18
CA GLN A 220 -10.08 -0.84 -7.75
C GLN A 220 -8.81 -0.01 -7.52
N ALA A 221 -7.74 -0.27 -8.28
CA ALA A 221 -6.50 0.51 -8.20
C ALA A 221 -6.73 1.99 -8.53
N LEU A 222 -7.50 2.28 -9.59
CA LEU A 222 -7.83 3.65 -10.00
C LEU A 222 -8.72 4.36 -8.97
N GLY A 223 -9.74 3.70 -8.43
CA GLY A 223 -10.61 4.28 -7.41
C GLY A 223 -9.87 4.59 -6.10
N ASP A 224 -8.91 3.74 -5.74
CA ASP A 224 -7.98 3.96 -4.63
C ASP A 224 -7.06 5.17 -4.89
N LEU A 225 -6.48 5.27 -6.08
CA LEU A 225 -5.64 6.41 -6.48
C LEU A 225 -6.42 7.72 -6.47
N GLN A 226 -7.67 7.72 -6.95
CA GLN A 226 -8.56 8.90 -6.92
C GLN A 226 -8.87 9.34 -5.49
N ALA A 227 -9.09 8.41 -4.56
CA ALA A 227 -9.35 8.74 -3.15
C ALA A 227 -8.09 9.27 -2.42
N LEU A 228 -6.90 8.84 -2.83
CA LEU A 228 -5.65 9.44 -2.34
C LEU A 228 -5.48 10.87 -2.84
N ASP A 229 -5.74 11.10 -4.13
CA ASP A 229 -5.57 12.41 -4.77
C ASP A 229 -6.60 13.44 -4.28
N SER A 230 -7.88 13.06 -4.12
CA SER A 230 -8.94 13.94 -3.59
C SER A 230 -8.60 14.48 -2.20
N ARG A 231 -7.88 13.68 -1.39
CA ARG A 231 -7.38 14.03 -0.05
C ARG A 231 -6.00 14.67 -0.06
N GLY A 232 -5.50 14.92 -1.26
CA GLY A 232 -4.25 15.57 -1.52
C GLY A 232 -3.00 14.80 -1.10
N LYS A 233 -3.10 13.47 -0.95
CA LYS A 233 -1.97 12.59 -0.65
C LYS A 233 -1.11 12.45 -1.92
N PRO A 234 0.23 12.60 -1.84
CA PRO A 234 1.09 12.45 -3.01
C PRO A 234 1.16 10.98 -3.44
N ALA A 235 0.58 10.66 -4.60
CA ALA A 235 0.52 9.31 -5.14
C ALA A 235 0.94 9.27 -6.62
N VAL A 236 1.90 8.42 -6.95
CA VAL A 236 2.29 8.11 -8.34
C VAL A 236 1.90 6.67 -8.65
N ARG A 237 1.25 6.45 -9.79
CA ARG A 237 0.99 5.11 -10.32
C ARG A 237 2.00 4.78 -11.42
N LEU A 238 2.71 3.68 -11.25
CA LEU A 238 3.56 3.05 -12.23
C LEU A 238 2.83 1.83 -12.78
N HIS A 239 2.48 1.86 -14.06
CA HIS A 239 1.83 0.76 -14.75
C HIS A 239 2.84 0.01 -15.63
N ILE A 240 3.00 -1.28 -15.38
CA ILE A 240 3.86 -2.17 -16.14
C ILE A 240 3.03 -2.71 -17.31
N ALA A 241 3.37 -2.28 -18.54
CA ALA A 241 2.66 -2.66 -19.77
C ALA A 241 3.09 -4.02 -20.34
N GLY A 242 4.10 -4.66 -19.75
CA GLY A 242 4.65 -5.95 -20.18
C GLY A 242 4.85 -6.93 -19.03
N SER A 243 5.93 -7.70 -19.08
CA SER A 243 6.32 -8.64 -18.01
C SER A 243 6.45 -7.92 -16.68
N VAL A 244 5.77 -8.44 -15.65
CA VAL A 244 5.87 -7.92 -14.27
C VAL A 244 7.31 -7.99 -13.76
N ALA A 245 8.06 -9.04 -14.14
CA ALA A 245 9.45 -9.19 -13.72
C ALA A 245 10.33 -8.08 -14.33
N ASP A 246 10.20 -7.82 -15.62
CA ASP A 246 11.00 -6.80 -16.31
C ASP A 246 10.62 -5.40 -15.84
N GLY A 247 9.33 -5.12 -15.70
CA GLY A 247 8.85 -3.84 -15.18
C GLY A 247 9.31 -3.58 -13.74
N LEU A 248 9.29 -4.58 -12.86
CA LEU A 248 9.83 -4.44 -11.51
C LEU A 248 11.36 -4.26 -11.51
N ALA A 249 12.07 -4.89 -12.44
CA ALA A 249 13.51 -4.65 -12.61
C ALA A 249 13.79 -3.20 -13.05
N THR A 250 13.05 -2.68 -14.04
CA THR A 250 13.13 -1.27 -14.47
C THR A 250 12.85 -0.31 -13.31
N ILE A 251 11.78 -0.55 -12.55
CA ILE A 251 11.44 0.27 -11.38
C ILE A 251 12.54 0.20 -10.32
N THR A 252 13.07 -0.99 -10.06
CA THR A 252 14.16 -1.19 -9.08
C THR A 252 15.41 -0.42 -9.45
N GLN A 253 15.84 -0.52 -10.71
CA GLN A 253 17.00 0.23 -11.19
C GLN A 253 16.78 1.74 -11.12
N ALA A 254 15.58 2.22 -11.47
CA ALA A 254 15.24 3.64 -11.35
C ALA A 254 15.26 4.12 -9.88
N VAL A 255 14.79 3.28 -8.94
CA VAL A 255 14.88 3.55 -7.50
C VAL A 255 16.35 3.61 -7.07
N GLU A 256 17.16 2.61 -7.40
CA GLU A 256 18.58 2.55 -6.99
C GLU A 256 19.38 3.76 -7.49
N ARG A 257 19.16 4.17 -8.75
CA ARG A 257 19.77 5.40 -9.29
C ARG A 257 19.28 6.64 -8.56
N ALA A 258 17.96 6.75 -8.32
CA ALA A 258 17.39 7.87 -7.58
C ALA A 258 17.95 7.96 -6.15
N LEU A 259 18.11 6.83 -5.47
CA LEU A 259 18.68 6.76 -4.12
C LEU A 259 20.17 7.13 -4.10
N THR A 260 20.92 6.79 -5.15
CA THR A 260 22.32 7.22 -5.30
C THR A 260 22.42 8.73 -5.41
N ALA A 261 21.52 9.38 -6.16
CA ALA A 261 21.46 10.84 -6.24
C ALA A 261 21.04 11.47 -4.90
N PHE A 262 20.14 10.83 -4.15
CA PHE A 262 19.75 11.25 -2.79
C PHE A 262 20.91 11.28 -1.81
N ALA A 263 21.80 10.28 -1.85
CA ALA A 263 22.92 10.20 -0.92
C ALA A 263 23.98 11.29 -1.16
N GLN A 264 23.93 11.95 -2.33
CA GLN A 264 24.85 13.03 -2.71
C GLN A 264 24.29 14.44 -2.38
N THR A 265 23.07 14.53 -1.84
CA THR A 265 22.41 15.80 -1.46
C THR A 265 22.31 15.94 0.05
#